data_AF-A0A8J7C938-F1
#
_entry.id   AF-A0A8J7C938-F1
#
_cell.length_a   1.000
_cell.length_b   1.000
_cell.length_c   1.000
_cell.angle_alpha   90.00
_cell.angle_beta   90.00
_cell.angle_gamma   90.00
#
_symmetry.space_group_name_H-M   'P 1'
#
loop_
_entity.id
_entity.type
_entity.pdbx_description
1 polymer ?
#
loop_
_entity_poly.entity_id
_entity_poly.type
_entity_poly.pdbx_seq_one_letter_code
_entity_poly.pdbx_strand_id
1 'polypeptide(L)'
;MAYGKIEELPEEIKGNLPQSAQQIFLAAFNAAQKDGLSEEGAQQVAWNSLKNLYEKGSDGKWSIKGQDTAQHNKAITSGGN
;
A
#
# COMPACT_ATOMS: atom_id res chain seq x y z
N MET A 1 14.99 -12.74 5.67
CA MET A 1 15.08 -11.73 6.74
C MET A 1 13.81 -10.92 6.74
N ALA A 2 13.32 -10.46 7.90
CA ALA A 2 12.20 -9.54 7.93
C ALA A 2 12.60 -8.20 7.30
N TYR A 3 11.81 -7.67 6.36
CA TYR A 3 11.93 -6.27 5.97
C TYR A 3 11.61 -5.41 7.19
N GLY A 4 12.57 -4.61 7.64
CA GLY A 4 12.41 -3.67 8.74
C GLY A 4 11.75 -2.37 8.29
N LYS A 5 11.85 -2.02 7.00
CA LYS A 5 11.31 -0.77 6.47
C LYS A 5 10.70 -0.92 5.08
N ILE A 6 9.73 -0.04 4.78
CA ILE A 6 9.19 0.16 3.43
C ILE A 6 10.27 0.52 2.39
N GLU A 7 11.38 1.08 2.86
CA GLU A 7 12.56 1.42 2.05
C GLU A 7 13.35 0.19 1.59
N GLU A 8 13.19 -0.96 2.21
CA GLU A 8 13.86 -2.21 1.81
C GLU A 8 13.07 -3.00 0.76
N LEU A 9 11.85 -2.54 0.43
CA LEU A 9 11.09 -3.11 -0.67
C LEU A 9 11.82 -2.87 -2.01
N PRO A 10 11.56 -3.68 -3.05
CA PRO A 10 12.03 -3.40 -4.40
C PRO A 10 11.55 -2.03 -4.88
N GLU A 11 12.36 -1.34 -5.69
CA GLU A 11 11.94 -0.08 -6.31
C GLU A 11 10.69 -0.22 -7.17
N GLU A 12 10.47 -1.39 -7.79
CA GLU A 12 9.25 -1.68 -8.54
C GLU A 12 7.99 -1.61 -7.65
N ILE A 13 8.11 -1.99 -6.38
CA ILE A 13 7.02 -1.86 -5.41
C ILE A 13 6.90 -0.40 -4.99
N LYS A 14 8.00 0.24 -4.60
CA LYS A 14 8.00 1.65 -4.14
C LYS A 14 7.52 2.64 -5.20
N GLY A 15 7.83 2.40 -6.48
CA GLY A 15 7.46 3.26 -7.59
C GLY A 15 6.01 3.06 -8.06
N ASN A 16 5.47 1.85 -7.87
CA ASN A 16 4.10 1.53 -8.32
C ASN A 16 3.06 1.62 -7.20
N LEU A 17 3.49 1.63 -5.93
CA LEU A 17 2.61 1.66 -4.76
C LEU A 17 2.79 2.94 -3.95
N PRO A 18 1.69 3.59 -3.55
CA PRO A 18 1.76 4.74 -2.67
C PRO A 18 2.31 4.34 -1.28
N GLN A 19 2.86 5.31 -0.56
CA GLN A 19 3.48 5.10 0.75
C GLN A 19 2.54 4.36 1.73
N SER A 20 1.26 4.70 1.75
CA SER A 20 0.26 4.04 2.60
C SER A 20 0.10 2.54 2.30
N ALA A 21 0.21 2.16 1.02
CA ALA A 21 0.17 0.75 0.61
C ALA A 21 1.40 -0.01 1.12
N GLN A 22 2.58 0.62 1.02
CA GLN A 22 3.82 0.04 1.50
C GLN A 22 3.77 -0.22 3.02
N GLN A 23 3.18 0.71 3.79
CA GLN A 23 3.00 0.54 5.24
C GLN A 23 2.08 -0.64 5.58
N ILE A 24 0.97 -0.78 4.87
CA ILE A 24 0.03 -1.90 5.05
C ILE A 24 0.73 -3.23 4.74
N PHE A 25 1.47 -3.28 3.63
CA PHE A 25 2.24 -4.45 3.25
C PHE A 25 3.24 -4.85 4.35
N LEU A 26 4.02 -3.90 4.85
CA LEU A 26 5.00 -4.13 5.93
C LEU A 26 4.33 -4.63 7.22
N ALA A 27 3.20 -4.04 7.60
CA ALA A 27 2.47 -4.45 8.80
C ALA A 27 1.93 -5.88 8.67
N ALA A 28 1.31 -6.21 7.53
CA ALA A 28 0.80 -7.56 7.25
C ALA A 28 1.92 -8.60 7.17
N PHE A 29 3.06 -8.24 6.57
CA PHE A 29 4.23 -9.11 6.49
C PHE A 29 4.84 -9.40 7.86
N ASN A 30 5.01 -8.37 8.70
CA ASN A 30 5.50 -8.54 10.07
C ASN A 30 4.54 -9.35 10.93
N ALA A 31 3.23 -9.13 10.79
CA ALA A 31 2.22 -9.93 11.47
C ALA A 31 2.32 -11.41 11.08
N ALA A 32 2.38 -11.70 9.77
CA ALA A 32 2.47 -13.08 9.30
C ALA A 32 3.78 -13.78 9.71
N GLN A 33 4.92 -13.08 9.71
CA GLN A 33 6.15 -13.67 10.27
C GLN A 33 6.07 -13.90 11.78
N LYS A 34 5.37 -13.03 12.51
CA LYS A 34 5.12 -13.21 13.95
C LYS A 34 4.22 -14.43 14.21
N ASP A 35 3.30 -14.73 13.30
CA ASP A 35 2.51 -15.97 13.30
C ASP A 35 3.33 -17.22 12.93
N GLY A 36 4.62 -17.08 12.62
CA GLY A 36 5.51 -18.19 12.28
C GLY A 36 5.42 -18.63 10.82
N LEU A 37 4.82 -17.82 9.94
CA LEU A 37 4.85 -18.10 8.51
C LEU A 37 6.27 -17.92 7.96
N SER A 38 6.62 -18.78 7.01
CA SER A 38 7.81 -18.61 6.17
C SER A 38 7.74 -17.29 5.40
N GLU A 39 8.90 -16.79 4.99
CA GLU A 39 9.04 -15.51 4.28
C GLU A 39 8.10 -15.41 3.05
N GLU A 40 8.02 -16.47 2.24
CA GLU A 40 7.08 -16.56 1.12
C GLU A 40 5.61 -16.49 1.55
N GLY A 41 5.25 -17.18 2.64
CA GLY A 41 3.89 -17.16 3.19
C GLY A 41 3.51 -15.78 3.73
N ALA A 42 4.41 -15.13 4.45
CA ALA A 42 4.23 -13.77 4.93
C ALA A 42 4.10 -12.78 3.78
N GLN A 43 4.88 -12.97 2.70
CA GLN A 43 4.80 -12.15 1.50
C GLN A 43 3.45 -12.33 0.78
N GLN A 44 2.97 -13.57 0.69
CA GLN A 44 1.64 -13.87 0.14
C GLN A 44 0.53 -13.20 0.96
N VAL A 45 0.58 -13.28 2.30
CA VAL A 45 -0.40 -12.63 3.17
C VAL A 45 -0.38 -11.11 2.97
N ALA A 46 0.81 -10.50 2.96
CA ALA A 46 0.95 -9.06 2.73
C ALA A 46 0.41 -8.62 1.37
N TRP A 47 0.71 -9.36 0.29
CA TRP A 47 0.14 -9.09 -1.03
C TRP A 47 -1.38 -9.27 -1.07
N ASN A 48 -1.92 -10.24 -0.34
CA ASN A 48 -3.37 -10.42 -0.25
C ASN A 48 -4.03 -9.25 0.48
N SER A 49 -3.48 -8.80 1.62
CA SER A 49 -3.97 -7.62 2.34
C SER A 49 -3.92 -6.36 1.46
N LEU A 50 -2.83 -6.20 0.72
CA LEU A 50 -2.68 -5.10 -0.22
C LEU A 50 -3.72 -5.18 -1.35
N LYS A 51 -3.90 -6.33 -2.00
CA LYS A 51 -4.90 -6.53 -3.07
C LYS A 51 -6.35 -6.37 -2.60
N ASN A 52 -6.59 -6.57 -1.31
CA ASN A 52 -7.90 -6.36 -0.71
C ASN A 52 -8.23 -4.85 -0.64
N LEU A 53 -7.24 -4.04 -0.28
CA LEU A 53 -7.37 -2.59 -0.09
C LEU A 53 -6.97 -1.77 -1.33
N TYR A 54 -6.21 -2.33 -2.26
CA TYR A 54 -5.70 -1.67 -3.46
C TYR A 54 -5.92 -2.56 -4.68
N GLU A 55 -6.22 -1.93 -5.79
CA GLU A 55 -6.39 -2.55 -7.09
C GLU A 55 -5.35 -1.99 -8.07
N LYS A 56 -4.76 -2.88 -8.86
CA LYS A 56 -3.85 -2.47 -9.93
C LYS A 56 -4.68 -1.95 -11.10
N GLY A 57 -4.57 -0.65 -11.38
CA GLY A 57 -5.18 -0.02 -12.53
C GLY A 57 -4.52 -0.41 -13.84
N SER A 58 -5.18 -0.08 -14.95
CA SER A 58 -4.70 -0.34 -16.31
C SER A 58 -3.35 0.31 -16.61
N ASP A 59 -3.02 1.40 -15.93
CA ASP A 59 -1.74 2.12 -16.04
C ASP A 59 -0.58 1.42 -15.31
N GLY A 60 -0.83 0.26 -14.69
CA GLY A 60 0.13 -0.47 -13.89
C GLY A 60 0.32 0.07 -12.46
N LYS A 61 -0.36 1.15 -12.11
CA LYS A 61 -0.33 1.78 -10.78
C LYS A 61 -1.37 1.17 -9.85
N TRP A 62 -1.06 1.12 -8.55
CA TRP A 62 -2.00 0.64 -7.54
C TRP A 62 -2.81 1.79 -6.94
N SER A 63 -4.14 1.65 -6.95
CA SER A 63 -5.10 2.60 -6.41
C SER A 63 -5.95 1.93 -5.34
N ILE A 64 -6.30 2.63 -4.25
CA ILE A 64 -7.08 2.02 -3.17
C ILE A 64 -8.48 1.63 -3.69
N LYS A 65 -8.84 0.37 -3.48
CA LYS A 65 -10.11 -0.26 -3.83
C LYS A 65 -11.18 0.28 -2.90
N GLY A 66 -11.96 1.25 -3.37
CA GLY A 66 -13.06 1.86 -2.59
C GLY A 66 -12.84 3.30 -2.18
N GLN A 67 -11.72 3.95 -2.52
CA GLN A 67 -11.73 5.41 -2.65
C GLN A 67 -12.17 5.76 -4.06
N ASP A 68 -13.45 5.56 -4.27
CA ASP A 68 -14.24 6.53 -5.01
C ASP A 68 -14.20 7.83 -4.18
N THR A 69 -13.06 8.54 -4.17
CA THR A 69 -13.05 9.88 -3.61
C THR A 69 -13.74 10.80 -4.60
N ALA A 70 -15.06 10.83 -4.51
CA ALA A 70 -15.85 12.04 -4.72
C ALA A 70 -15.47 13.18 -3.74
N GLN A 71 -14.32 13.10 -3.03
CA GLN A 71 -13.98 13.98 -1.95
C GLN A 71 -12.46 14.19 -1.81
N HIS A 72 -11.84 14.80 -2.83
CA HIS A 72 -10.78 15.78 -2.57
C HIS A 72 -11.35 17.20 -2.76
N ASN A 73 -12.50 17.46 -2.13
CA ASN A 73 -13.01 18.81 -1.95
C ASN A 73 -12.34 19.42 -0.73
N LYS A 74 -11.27 20.18 -0.95
CA LYS A 74 -11.05 21.42 -0.20
C LYS A 74 -10.84 22.52 -1.23
N ALA A 75 -11.94 23.23 -1.48
CA ALA A 75 -11.90 24.58 -1.97
C ALA A 75 -10.88 25.37 -1.15
N ILE A 76 -9.85 25.89 -1.82
CA ILE A 76 -9.09 27.01 -1.28
C ILE A 76 -9.85 28.23 -1.74
N THR A 77 -10.78 28.69 -0.91
CA THR A 77 -11.31 30.04 -1.04
C THR A 77 -10.15 30.97 -0.72
N SER A 78 -9.67 31.72 -1.69
CA SER A 78 -8.93 32.94 -1.45
C SER A 78 -9.68 34.04 -2.17
N GLY A 79 -10.66 34.62 -1.46
CA GLY A 79 -11.28 35.86 -1.86
C GLY A 79 -10.27 37.00 -1.88
N GLY A 80 -10.53 38.02 -2.69
CA GLY A 80 -9.77 39.25 -2.70
C GLY A 80 -10.02 40.11 -3.92
N ASN A 81 -11.18 40.77 -3.92
CA ASN A 81 -11.59 42.03 -4.59
C ASN A 81 -11.03 42.36 -5.98
#